data_AF-A0A8S0V1W6-F1
#
_entry.id   AF-A0A8S0V1W6-F1
#
_cell.length_a   1.000
_cell.length_b   1.000
_cell.length_c   1.000
_cell.angle_alpha   90.00
_cell.angle_beta   90.00
_cell.angle_gamma   90.00
#
_symmetry.space_group_name_H-M   'P 1'
#
loop_
_entity.id
_entity.type
_entity.pdbx_description
1 polymer ?
#
loop_
_entity_poly.entity_id
_entity_poly.type
_entity_poly.pdbx_seq_one_letter_code
_entity_poly.pdbx_strand_id
1 'polypeptide(L)'
;MAQSLNPSKTLDLNQLRLSNSPSGSPLPVKSISKLLKKKKIPSIMVYASSKMSSTQHQTPLSLSLQALTDGDRKTEVMNTIKNSVSNCLSETHLDLTVPGLKSKTRGKVRDIYDGGDYLVLVTTDRQSAFDRILASIPFKGQVLNETSLWWFSETQHITPNAVVSSPDKNVTIAKKCSVFPVEFVVRGYVTGSTDTSLWTVYKNGVRNYCGNALPDGLVKNQKLPENILTPTTKAADHDVPVTPQEIVQRGLMTQDDYFEASTKALSLFQYGQQVALEHGLILVDTKYEFGKGSDGTVLLIDEVHTPDSSRYWIADSYEERFEKSLEPDNIDKEFLRLWFKDHCNPYEDEVLPDAPEELVSELAWRYIFLYETITKSKFEMPMTKEHIHDRISRNVSQALSSL
;
A
#
# COMPACT_ATOMS: atom_id res chain seq x y z
N MET A 1 11.14 44.89 -1.88
CA MET A 1 9.80 45.35 -2.30
C MET A 1 9.01 44.15 -2.73
N ALA A 2 7.99 43.80 -1.95
CA ALA A 2 7.12 42.67 -2.17
C ALA A 2 6.01 43.02 -3.18
N GLN A 3 5.64 42.08 -4.04
CA GLN A 3 4.30 42.02 -4.61
C GLN A 3 3.82 40.57 -4.59
N SER A 4 3.03 40.30 -3.56
CA SER A 4 2.16 39.14 -3.41
C SER A 4 0.98 39.26 -4.37
N LEU A 5 0.74 38.24 -5.19
CA LEU A 5 -0.52 38.08 -5.91
C LEU A 5 -1.41 37.11 -5.12
N ASN A 6 -2.52 37.64 -4.63
CA ASN A 6 -3.58 36.93 -3.92
C ASN A 6 -4.28 35.88 -4.81
N PRO A 7 -4.68 34.72 -4.27
CA PRO A 7 -5.60 33.82 -4.95
C PRO A 7 -7.06 34.32 -4.86
N SER A 8 -7.83 34.01 -5.90
CA SER A 8 -9.20 34.52 -6.13
C SER A 8 -10.26 33.86 -5.24
N LYS A 9 -11.00 34.74 -4.57
CA LYS A 9 -12.37 34.66 -4.00
C LYS A 9 -13.14 33.32 -4.09
N THR A 10 -13.43 32.84 -2.89
CA THR A 10 -14.52 31.96 -2.44
C THR A 10 -15.86 32.26 -3.13
N LEU A 11 -16.52 31.21 -3.64
CA LEU A 11 -17.92 31.26 -4.07
C LEU A 11 -18.84 31.03 -2.85
N ASP A 12 -19.74 31.98 -2.64
CA ASP A 12 -20.73 32.06 -1.56
C ASP A 12 -21.88 31.06 -1.81
N LEU A 13 -22.10 30.14 -0.87
CA LEU A 13 -23.02 29.00 -0.95
C LEU A 13 -24.47 29.32 -0.55
N ASN A 14 -24.86 30.61 -0.46
CA ASN A 14 -26.18 31.02 0.04
C ASN A 14 -27.16 31.60 -1.01
N GLN A 15 -27.00 31.29 -2.30
CA GLN A 15 -28.02 31.62 -3.29
C GLN A 15 -28.26 30.46 -4.26
N LEU A 16 -29.15 29.54 -3.90
CA LEU A 16 -30.02 28.84 -4.87
C LEU A 16 -31.26 28.35 -4.13
N ARG A 17 -32.31 29.18 -4.16
CA ARG A 17 -33.64 28.83 -3.68
C ARG A 17 -34.30 27.82 -4.62
N LEU A 18 -34.96 26.87 -3.98
CA LEU A 18 -35.94 25.91 -4.48
C LEU A 18 -36.82 26.43 -5.63
N SER A 19 -36.93 25.61 -6.68
CA SER A 19 -38.17 25.51 -7.46
C SER A 19 -38.50 24.04 -7.68
N ASN A 20 -39.77 23.72 -7.42
CA ASN A 20 -40.35 22.38 -7.31
C ASN A 20 -40.77 21.79 -8.67
N SER A 21 -40.82 20.45 -8.68
CA SER A 21 -41.70 19.53 -9.44
C SER A 21 -41.21 18.92 -10.78
N PRO A 22 -41.69 17.72 -11.18
CA PRO A 22 -42.09 16.55 -10.38
C PRO A 22 -41.52 15.19 -10.87
N SER A 23 -41.38 14.28 -9.90
CA SER A 23 -41.52 12.80 -9.96
C SER A 23 -41.20 12.06 -11.27
N GLY A 24 -40.01 11.45 -11.32
CA GLY A 24 -39.71 10.27 -12.14
C GLY A 24 -39.37 9.09 -11.24
N SER A 25 -40.18 8.04 -11.28
CA SER A 25 -40.02 6.79 -10.52
C SER A 25 -38.70 6.07 -10.83
N PRO A 26 -38.00 5.48 -9.84
CA PRO A 26 -36.78 4.71 -10.11
C PRO A 26 -37.11 3.32 -10.68
N LEU A 27 -36.48 2.97 -11.80
CA LEU A 27 -36.49 1.62 -12.38
C LEU A 27 -35.57 0.68 -11.57
N PRO A 28 -35.93 -0.60 -11.38
CA PRO A 28 -35.20 -1.48 -10.49
C PRO A 28 -33.95 -2.08 -11.14
N VAL A 29 -32.84 -2.03 -10.40
CA VAL A 29 -31.55 -2.66 -10.70
C VAL A 29 -31.69 -4.19 -10.65
N LYS A 30 -32.05 -4.80 -11.79
CA LYS A 30 -31.92 -6.23 -12.05
C LYS A 30 -31.35 -6.46 -13.44
N SER A 31 -30.09 -6.09 -13.67
CA SER A 31 -29.41 -6.51 -14.90
C SER A 31 -27.88 -6.66 -14.81
N ILE A 32 -27.34 -6.98 -13.63
CA ILE A 32 -25.90 -7.27 -13.47
C ILE A 32 -25.63 -8.76 -13.18
N SER A 33 -26.64 -9.56 -12.82
CA SER A 33 -26.45 -10.98 -12.47
C SER A 33 -26.73 -12.00 -13.59
N LYS A 34 -26.96 -11.56 -14.85
CA LYS A 34 -27.33 -12.46 -15.96
C LYS A 34 -26.28 -12.69 -17.04
N LEU A 35 -25.09 -12.07 -16.95
CA LEU A 35 -24.04 -12.22 -17.98
C LEU A 35 -22.78 -12.99 -17.53
N LEU A 36 -22.86 -13.78 -16.44
CA LEU A 36 -21.77 -14.64 -15.96
C LEU A 36 -22.11 -16.14 -15.93
N LYS A 37 -23.18 -16.57 -16.58
CA LYS A 37 -23.51 -18.01 -16.74
C LYS A 37 -23.24 -18.47 -18.16
N LYS A 38 -21.97 -18.79 -18.47
CA LYS A 38 -21.57 -19.79 -19.47
C LYS A 38 -20.05 -19.90 -19.50
N LYS A 39 -19.50 -20.76 -18.63
CA LYS A 39 -18.31 -21.59 -18.89
C LYS A 39 -18.31 -22.72 -17.84
N LYS A 40 -18.40 -23.96 -18.32
CA LYS A 40 -18.40 -25.18 -17.51
C LYS A 40 -17.01 -25.37 -16.90
N ILE A 41 -16.95 -25.59 -15.59
CA ILE A 41 -15.75 -26.06 -14.88
C ILE A 41 -16.10 -27.45 -14.29
N PRO A 42 -15.24 -28.48 -14.39
CA PRO A 42 -15.56 -29.82 -13.92
C PRO A 42 -15.58 -29.88 -12.38
N SER A 43 -16.53 -30.65 -11.85
CA SER A 43 -16.73 -30.98 -10.44
C SER A 43 -15.55 -31.77 -9.84
N ILE A 44 -15.00 -31.27 -8.74
CA ILE A 44 -13.99 -31.97 -7.92
C ILE A 44 -14.69 -32.88 -6.90
N MET A 45 -14.28 -34.15 -6.88
CA MET A 45 -14.71 -35.17 -5.92
C MET A 45 -14.25 -34.85 -4.50
N VAL A 46 -15.19 -34.92 -3.55
CA VAL A 46 -14.93 -34.91 -2.11
C VAL A 46 -14.43 -36.29 -1.70
N TYR A 47 -13.22 -36.39 -1.16
CA TYR A 47 -12.75 -37.60 -0.48
C TYR A 47 -12.89 -37.43 1.04
N ALA A 48 -13.54 -38.43 1.65
CA ALA A 48 -13.76 -38.54 3.08
C ALA A 48 -12.45 -38.82 3.83
N SER A 49 -12.34 -38.22 5.02
CA SER A 49 -11.24 -38.36 5.97
C SER A 49 -11.21 -39.74 6.64
N SER A 50 -10.06 -40.42 6.61
CA SER A 50 -9.75 -41.56 7.47
C SER A 50 -8.67 -41.19 8.49
N LYS A 51 -8.92 -41.49 9.77
CA LYS A 51 -8.01 -41.33 10.91
C LYS A 51 -6.75 -42.17 10.76
N MET A 52 -5.55 -41.58 10.95
CA MET A 52 -4.37 -42.31 11.45
C MET A 52 -3.43 -41.40 12.26
N SER A 53 -3.15 -41.89 13.49
CA SER A 53 -1.88 -41.93 14.23
C SER A 53 -0.92 -40.72 14.25
N SER A 54 -0.62 -40.30 15.48
CA SER A 54 0.37 -39.33 15.91
C SER A 54 1.82 -39.69 15.55
N THR A 55 2.44 -38.86 14.72
CA THR A 55 3.90 -38.62 14.68
C THR A 55 4.12 -37.12 14.48
N GLN A 56 4.98 -36.52 15.33
CA GLN A 56 5.34 -35.10 15.27
C GLN A 56 6.07 -34.80 13.96
N HIS A 57 5.34 -34.36 12.93
CA HIS A 57 5.90 -33.61 11.82
C HIS A 57 5.52 -32.15 12.03
N GLN A 58 6.51 -31.30 12.33
CA GLN A 58 6.34 -29.85 12.22
C GLN A 58 5.95 -29.53 10.77
N THR A 59 4.75 -28.99 10.59
CA THR A 59 4.25 -28.53 9.28
C THR A 59 5.10 -27.37 8.76
N PRO A 60 5.36 -27.25 7.45
CA PRO A 60 6.16 -26.17 6.85
C PRO A 60 5.68 -24.75 7.19
N LEU A 61 4.43 -24.62 7.60
CA LEU A 61 3.75 -23.39 7.93
C LEU A 61 4.32 -22.78 9.25
N SER A 62 4.64 -23.59 10.28
CA SER A 62 5.03 -23.08 11.63
C SER A 62 6.38 -22.36 11.68
N LEU A 63 7.07 -22.30 10.54
CA LEU A 63 8.40 -21.71 10.38
C LEU A 63 8.36 -20.18 10.24
N SER A 64 7.23 -19.60 9.85
CA SER A 64 7.12 -18.17 9.52
C SER A 64 7.25 -17.26 10.75
N LEU A 65 6.51 -17.53 11.84
CA LEU A 65 6.60 -16.75 13.07
C LEU A 65 7.95 -16.93 13.77
N GLN A 66 8.45 -18.16 13.84
CA GLN A 66 9.77 -18.45 14.43
C GLN A 66 10.90 -17.78 13.63
N ALA A 67 10.82 -17.79 12.29
CA ALA A 67 11.79 -17.10 11.46
C ALA A 67 11.75 -15.57 11.69
N LEU A 68 10.58 -14.99 11.92
CA LEU A 68 10.43 -13.56 12.25
C LEU A 68 11.01 -13.22 13.63
N THR A 69 10.79 -14.05 14.65
CA THR A 69 11.20 -13.72 16.03
C THR A 69 12.65 -14.10 16.34
N ASP A 70 13.07 -15.31 15.95
CA ASP A 70 14.29 -15.97 16.46
C ASP A 70 15.12 -16.67 15.37
N GLY A 71 14.91 -16.35 14.09
CA GLY A 71 15.62 -17.00 12.99
C GLY A 71 17.10 -16.61 12.89
N ASP A 72 17.96 -17.55 12.49
CA ASP A 72 19.38 -17.31 12.19
C ASP A 72 19.56 -16.11 11.22
N ARG A 73 18.62 -15.95 10.29
CA ARG A 73 18.60 -14.85 9.32
C ARG A 73 18.43 -13.49 10.00
N LYS A 74 17.59 -13.38 11.03
CA LYS A 74 17.45 -12.14 11.81
C LYS A 74 18.82 -11.77 12.41
N THR A 75 19.44 -12.70 13.12
CA THR A 75 20.76 -12.50 13.74
C THR A 75 21.82 -12.08 12.72
N GLU A 76 21.82 -12.69 11.52
CA GLU A 76 22.74 -12.35 10.42
C GLU A 76 22.61 -10.88 9.99
N VAL A 77 21.38 -10.36 9.87
CA VAL A 77 21.15 -9.00 9.34
C VAL A 77 21.16 -7.91 10.40
N MET A 78 20.84 -8.23 11.65
CA MET A 78 20.64 -7.23 12.71
C MET A 78 21.88 -6.37 12.97
N ASN A 79 23.08 -6.95 12.92
CA ASN A 79 24.32 -6.17 13.07
C ASN A 79 24.49 -5.16 11.93
N THR A 80 24.19 -5.55 10.69
CA THR A 80 24.27 -4.66 9.53
C THR A 80 23.22 -3.57 9.60
N ILE A 81 21.99 -3.89 10.03
CA ILE A 81 20.90 -2.92 10.24
C ILE A 81 21.34 -1.84 11.24
N LYS A 82 21.80 -2.24 12.44
CA LYS A 82 22.23 -1.31 13.49
C LYS A 82 23.36 -0.39 13.02
N ASN A 83 24.34 -0.94 12.32
CA ASN A 83 25.45 -0.16 11.76
C ASN A 83 25.05 0.77 10.62
N SER A 84 23.84 0.63 10.06
CA SER A 84 23.36 1.41 8.91
C SER A 84 22.38 2.53 9.31
N VAL A 85 22.01 2.66 10.59
CA VAL A 85 21.09 3.69 11.10
C VAL A 85 21.56 5.10 10.73
N SER A 86 22.86 5.37 10.81
CA SER A 86 23.45 6.67 10.46
C SER A 86 23.55 6.94 8.95
N ASN A 87 23.28 5.94 8.10
CA ASN A 87 23.39 6.02 6.64
C ASN A 87 22.03 5.89 5.93
N CYS A 88 20.94 6.19 6.63
CA CYS A 88 19.61 6.17 6.04
C CYS A 88 19.44 7.29 5.00
N LEU A 89 18.82 6.96 3.86
CA LEU A 89 18.44 7.94 2.84
C LEU A 89 17.20 8.70 3.32
N SER A 90 17.37 9.87 3.90
CA SER A 90 16.25 10.68 4.40
C SER A 90 15.79 11.76 3.43
N GLU A 91 16.63 12.17 2.49
CA GLU A 91 16.35 13.18 1.48
C GLU A 91 17.25 12.99 0.25
N THR A 92 16.86 13.48 -0.92
CA THR A 92 17.71 13.52 -2.12
C THR A 92 17.72 14.90 -2.78
N HIS A 93 18.74 15.19 -3.58
CA HIS A 93 18.87 16.46 -4.32
C HIS A 93 19.31 16.22 -5.77
N LEU A 94 18.66 15.28 -6.45
CA LEU A 94 19.04 14.89 -7.81
C LEU A 94 18.82 16.01 -8.85
N ASP A 95 17.95 16.97 -8.55
CA ASP A 95 17.79 18.21 -9.31
C ASP A 95 19.07 19.08 -9.34
N LEU A 96 19.96 18.90 -8.36
CA LEU A 96 21.24 19.60 -8.29
C LEU A 96 22.41 18.79 -8.87
N THR A 97 22.28 17.46 -8.94
CA THR A 97 23.40 16.56 -9.27
C THR A 97 23.23 15.79 -10.58
N VAL A 98 22.01 15.72 -11.12
CA VAL A 98 21.70 15.00 -12.36
C VAL A 98 21.17 15.99 -13.42
N PRO A 99 21.90 16.19 -14.53
CA PRO A 99 21.44 17.03 -15.62
C PRO A 99 20.09 16.56 -16.18
N GLY A 100 19.16 17.51 -16.39
CA GLY A 100 17.84 17.24 -17.00
C GLY A 100 16.70 17.08 -15.99
N LEU A 101 16.99 16.86 -14.71
CA LEU A 101 15.97 16.87 -13.65
C LEU A 101 15.64 18.31 -13.23
N LYS A 102 14.37 18.70 -13.34
CA LYS A 102 13.97 20.11 -13.21
C LYS A 102 13.42 20.47 -11.83
N SER A 103 12.54 19.64 -11.31
CA SER A 103 11.78 19.93 -10.10
C SER A 103 11.72 18.71 -9.20
N LYS A 104 11.78 18.97 -7.89
CA LYS A 104 11.59 17.99 -6.83
C LYS A 104 10.22 18.16 -6.18
N THR A 105 9.47 17.08 -6.04
CA THR A 105 8.31 16.98 -5.16
C THR A 105 8.62 16.00 -4.04
N ARG A 106 8.59 16.47 -2.80
CA ARG A 106 8.83 15.63 -1.61
C ARG A 106 7.49 15.10 -1.10
N GLY A 107 7.27 13.80 -1.23
CA GLY A 107 6.20 13.07 -0.55
C GLY A 107 6.65 12.57 0.83
N LYS A 108 5.73 11.88 1.53
CA LYS A 108 6.01 11.28 2.85
C LYS A 108 7.23 10.33 2.81
N VAL A 109 7.27 9.46 1.79
CA VAL A 109 8.29 8.41 1.65
C VAL A 109 9.12 8.55 0.37
N ARG A 110 8.57 9.13 -0.70
CA ARG A 110 9.26 9.28 -1.99
C ARG A 110 9.65 10.72 -2.29
N ASP A 111 10.84 10.90 -2.85
CA ASP A 111 11.23 12.13 -3.53
C ASP A 111 11.04 11.89 -5.04
N ILE A 112 10.28 12.76 -5.69
CA ILE A 112 9.87 12.61 -7.10
C ILE A 112 10.50 13.72 -7.91
N TYR A 113 11.16 13.36 -9.02
CA TYR A 113 11.78 14.30 -9.93
C TYR A 113 11.16 14.25 -11.32
N ASP A 114 10.96 15.44 -11.90
CA ASP A 114 10.52 15.58 -13.28
C ASP A 114 11.72 15.54 -14.24
N GLY A 115 11.79 14.49 -15.06
CA GLY A 115 12.79 14.28 -16.11
C GLY A 115 12.29 14.56 -17.53
N GLY A 116 11.20 15.31 -17.71
CA GLY A 116 10.59 15.58 -19.02
C GLY A 116 9.50 14.55 -19.36
N ASP A 117 9.86 13.48 -20.07
CA ASP A 117 8.90 12.43 -20.46
C ASP A 117 8.68 11.37 -19.35
N TYR A 118 9.61 11.32 -18.40
CA TYR A 118 9.62 10.38 -17.30
C TYR A 118 9.59 11.06 -15.94
N LEU A 119 9.20 10.30 -14.92
CA LEU A 119 9.38 10.63 -13.51
C LEU A 119 10.47 9.73 -12.92
N VAL A 120 11.36 10.31 -12.13
CA VAL A 120 12.30 9.54 -11.30
C VAL A 120 11.76 9.52 -9.88
N LEU A 121 11.37 8.33 -9.42
CA LEU A 121 10.81 8.08 -8.10
C LEU A 121 11.91 7.51 -7.21
N VAL A 122 12.39 8.30 -6.24
CA VAL A 122 13.36 7.83 -5.24
C VAL A 122 12.63 7.47 -3.96
N THR A 123 12.63 6.19 -3.62
CA THR A 123 12.02 5.69 -2.38
C THR A 123 13.02 5.79 -1.24
N THR A 124 12.69 6.58 -0.24
CA THR A 124 13.58 6.95 0.86
C THR A 124 13.32 6.08 2.10
N ASP A 125 14.21 6.15 3.08
CA ASP A 125 14.14 5.41 4.34
C ASP A 125 13.23 6.09 5.37
N ARG A 126 12.59 7.21 5.02
CA ARG A 126 11.65 7.91 5.90
C ARG A 126 10.48 7.02 6.27
N GLN A 127 10.21 6.94 7.56
CA GLN A 127 9.00 6.31 8.08
C GLN A 127 8.04 7.36 8.64
N SER A 128 6.79 7.30 8.21
CA SER A 128 5.76 8.25 8.62
C SER A 128 4.53 7.58 9.24
N ALA A 129 3.96 8.26 10.24
CA ALA A 129 2.61 8.06 10.74
C ALA A 129 2.14 9.36 11.42
N PHE A 130 0.82 9.48 11.65
CA PHE A 130 0.24 10.70 12.24
C PHE A 130 0.59 11.97 11.43
N ASP A 131 0.71 11.83 10.11
CA ASP A 131 1.14 12.87 9.16
C ASP A 131 2.51 13.50 9.45
N ARG A 132 3.36 12.80 10.21
CA ARG A 132 4.71 13.21 10.57
C ARG A 132 5.74 12.15 10.18
N ILE A 133 6.97 12.58 9.94
CA ILE A 133 8.12 11.68 9.81
C ILE A 133 8.56 11.32 11.24
N LEU A 134 8.48 10.03 11.57
CA LEU A 134 8.76 9.53 12.92
C LEU A 134 10.20 9.05 13.10
N ALA A 135 10.78 8.47 12.05
CA ALA A 135 12.14 7.93 12.06
C ALA A 135 12.65 7.72 10.63
N SER A 136 13.94 7.42 10.49
CA SER A 136 14.50 6.81 9.28
C SER A 136 14.84 5.35 9.58
N ILE A 137 14.41 4.45 8.70
CA ILE A 137 14.51 3.00 8.89
C ILE A 137 15.51 2.45 7.87
N PRO A 138 16.64 1.88 8.31
CA PRO A 138 17.66 1.36 7.40
C PRO A 138 17.08 0.44 6.34
N PHE A 139 17.48 0.68 5.08
CA PHE A 139 17.10 -0.13 3.92
C PHE A 139 15.60 -0.13 3.57
N LYS A 140 14.75 0.62 4.28
CA LYS A 140 13.31 0.67 4.01
C LYS A 140 13.02 1.08 2.57
N GLY A 141 13.67 2.12 2.07
CA GLY A 141 13.43 2.62 0.73
C GLY A 141 13.77 1.59 -0.35
N GLN A 142 14.85 0.84 -0.13
CA GLN A 142 15.25 -0.27 -0.98
C GLN A 142 14.22 -1.40 -0.94
N VAL A 143 13.85 -1.86 0.25
CA VAL A 143 12.84 -2.92 0.43
C VAL A 143 11.53 -2.56 -0.28
N LEU A 144 11.02 -1.35 -0.09
CA LEU A 144 9.77 -0.90 -0.69
C LEU A 144 9.82 -0.87 -2.21
N ASN A 145 10.92 -0.37 -2.77
CA ASN A 145 11.12 -0.28 -4.22
C ASN A 145 11.26 -1.68 -4.84
N GLU A 146 12.13 -2.54 -4.29
CA GLU A 146 12.35 -3.90 -4.81
C GLU A 146 11.10 -4.78 -4.65
N THR A 147 10.36 -4.65 -3.54
CA THR A 147 9.07 -5.34 -3.36
C THR A 147 8.06 -4.91 -4.43
N SER A 148 7.94 -3.61 -4.69
CA SER A 148 7.03 -3.09 -5.70
C SER A 148 7.42 -3.56 -7.10
N LEU A 149 8.71 -3.55 -7.44
CA LEU A 149 9.22 -4.01 -8.74
C LEU A 149 8.92 -5.50 -8.97
N TRP A 150 9.08 -6.32 -7.93
CA TRP A 150 8.70 -7.73 -7.98
C TRP A 150 7.20 -7.88 -8.27
N TRP A 151 6.33 -7.19 -7.53
CA TRP A 151 4.89 -7.23 -7.78
C TRP A 151 4.48 -6.67 -9.14
N PHE A 152 5.12 -5.61 -9.60
CA PHE A 152 4.90 -5.08 -10.95
C PHE A 152 5.21 -6.12 -12.02
N SER A 153 6.24 -6.95 -11.82
CA SER A 153 6.56 -8.09 -12.69
C SER A 153 5.51 -9.21 -12.59
N GLU A 154 5.19 -9.64 -11.37
CA GLU A 154 4.25 -10.74 -11.12
C GLU A 154 2.83 -10.43 -11.60
N THR A 155 2.45 -9.15 -11.68
CA THR A 155 1.09 -8.72 -12.05
C THR A 155 0.94 -8.17 -13.46
N GLN A 156 1.98 -8.24 -14.31
CA GLN A 156 1.91 -7.74 -15.70
C GLN A 156 0.81 -8.42 -16.52
N HIS A 157 0.47 -9.67 -16.19
CA HIS A 157 -0.59 -10.42 -16.84
C HIS A 157 -2.01 -9.93 -16.46
N ILE A 158 -2.13 -9.10 -15.43
CA ILE A 158 -3.40 -8.49 -14.95
C ILE A 158 -3.54 -7.07 -15.50
N THR A 159 -2.50 -6.25 -15.37
CA THR A 159 -2.51 -4.85 -15.83
C THR A 159 -1.11 -4.39 -16.22
N PRO A 160 -0.97 -3.55 -17.26
CA PRO A 160 0.26 -2.83 -17.49
C PRO A 160 0.55 -1.85 -16.33
N ASN A 161 1.82 -1.53 -16.15
CA ASN A 161 2.29 -0.57 -15.15
C ASN A 161 3.17 0.52 -15.79
N ALA A 162 3.47 1.57 -15.03
CA ALA A 162 4.24 2.71 -15.52
C ALA A 162 5.77 2.53 -15.45
N VAL A 163 6.30 1.42 -14.91
CA VAL A 163 7.75 1.21 -14.74
C VAL A 163 8.44 1.16 -16.11
N VAL A 164 9.53 1.91 -16.24
CA VAL A 164 10.42 1.92 -17.41
C VAL A 164 11.73 1.20 -17.06
N SER A 165 12.35 1.56 -15.94
CA SER A 165 13.58 0.95 -15.44
C SER A 165 13.77 1.20 -13.95
N SER A 166 14.69 0.46 -13.32
CA SER A 166 15.11 0.68 -11.94
C SER A 166 16.63 0.76 -11.86
N PRO A 167 17.23 1.94 -12.09
CA PRO A 167 18.69 2.07 -12.20
C PRO A 167 19.43 1.92 -10.87
N ASP A 168 18.72 2.06 -9.75
CA ASP A 168 19.23 1.85 -8.41
C ASP A 168 18.19 1.10 -7.58
N LYS A 169 18.60 0.41 -6.52
CA LYS A 169 17.69 -0.36 -5.67
C LYS A 169 16.65 0.52 -4.95
N ASN A 170 16.92 1.83 -4.81
CA ASN A 170 15.98 2.81 -4.26
C ASN A 170 15.16 3.56 -5.33
N VAL A 171 15.40 3.34 -6.63
CA VAL A 171 14.90 4.23 -7.68
C VAL A 171 14.13 3.50 -8.75
N THR A 172 12.92 3.97 -9.03
CA THR A 172 12.13 3.59 -10.20
C THR A 172 12.01 4.78 -11.15
N ILE A 173 12.34 4.60 -12.43
CA ILE A 173 11.98 5.52 -13.50
C ILE A 173 10.65 5.05 -14.09
N ALA A 174 9.66 5.94 -14.13
CA ALA A 174 8.31 5.65 -14.58
C ALA A 174 7.84 6.60 -15.68
N LYS A 175 6.95 6.12 -16.55
CA LYS A 175 6.24 6.95 -17.53
C LYS A 175 5.38 7.98 -16.80
N LYS A 176 5.31 9.20 -17.34
CA LYS A 176 4.29 10.15 -16.92
C LYS A 176 2.90 9.68 -17.31
N CYS A 177 1.95 9.89 -16.42
CA CYS A 177 0.54 9.60 -16.63
C CYS A 177 -0.33 10.66 -15.96
N SER A 178 -1.56 10.80 -16.43
CA SER A 178 -2.59 11.56 -15.73
C SER A 178 -3.16 10.69 -14.60
N VAL A 179 -2.70 10.93 -13.37
CA VAL A 179 -3.10 10.17 -12.19
C VAL A 179 -4.59 10.36 -11.91
N PHE A 180 -5.31 9.26 -11.66
CA PHE A 180 -6.68 9.35 -11.20
C PHE A 180 -6.71 9.83 -9.74
N PRO A 181 -7.53 10.83 -9.38
CA PRO A 181 -7.58 11.39 -8.02
C PRO A 181 -8.38 10.51 -7.04
N VAL A 182 -8.19 9.18 -7.14
CA VAL A 182 -8.87 8.15 -6.36
C VAL A 182 -7.86 7.11 -5.94
N GLU A 183 -7.85 6.76 -4.65
CA GLU A 183 -7.12 5.61 -4.15
C GLU A 183 -8.05 4.41 -4.01
N PHE A 184 -7.65 3.28 -4.58
CA PHE A 184 -8.44 2.06 -4.59
C PHE A 184 -8.01 1.17 -3.43
N VAL A 185 -8.56 1.45 -2.25
CA VAL A 185 -8.35 0.59 -1.08
C VAL A 185 -9.22 -0.66 -1.20
N VAL A 186 -8.58 -1.83 -1.23
CA VAL A 186 -9.25 -3.14 -1.25
C VAL A 186 -9.05 -3.82 0.09
N ARG A 187 -10.11 -4.42 0.63
CA ARG A 187 -10.10 -5.05 1.96
C ARG A 187 -10.63 -6.47 1.89
N GLY A 188 -9.90 -7.39 2.53
CA GLY A 188 -10.31 -8.78 2.72
C GLY A 188 -10.71 -9.11 4.17
N TYR A 189 -10.44 -8.23 5.13
CA TYR A 189 -10.72 -8.47 6.55
C TYR A 189 -11.26 -7.22 7.27
N VAL A 190 -12.03 -7.44 8.33
CA VAL A 190 -12.64 -6.41 9.18
C VAL A 190 -11.65 -5.96 10.25
N THR A 191 -10.63 -5.20 9.86
CA THR A 191 -9.55 -4.77 10.78
C THR A 191 -9.25 -3.26 10.73
N GLY A 192 -8.21 -2.86 11.47
CA GLY A 192 -7.63 -1.54 11.55
C GLY A 192 -8.04 -0.75 12.78
N SER A 193 -7.28 0.33 13.02
CA SER A 193 -7.39 1.20 14.19
C SER A 193 -7.64 2.68 13.83
N THR A 194 -7.57 3.03 12.54
CA THR A 194 -7.80 4.41 12.05
C THR A 194 -9.28 4.68 11.81
N ASP A 195 -9.67 5.95 11.74
CA ASP A 195 -11.07 6.37 11.53
C ASP A 195 -11.65 5.88 10.20
N THR A 196 -10.80 5.65 9.20
CA THR A 196 -11.16 5.14 7.87
C THR A 196 -11.00 3.62 7.75
N SER A 197 -10.62 2.92 8.82
CA SER A 197 -10.50 1.46 8.78
C SER A 197 -11.86 0.77 8.91
N LEU A 198 -12.00 -0.39 8.26
CA LEU A 198 -13.28 -1.08 8.19
C LEU A 198 -13.80 -1.47 9.57
N TRP A 199 -12.93 -1.90 10.49
CA TRP A 199 -13.34 -2.21 11.86
C TRP A 199 -13.85 -1.00 12.62
N THR A 200 -13.14 0.13 12.60
CA THR A 200 -13.56 1.34 13.33
C THR A 200 -14.92 1.84 12.82
N VAL A 201 -15.10 1.90 11.51
CA VAL A 201 -16.34 2.34 10.87
C VAL A 201 -17.50 1.39 11.21
N TYR A 202 -17.28 0.08 11.12
CA TYR A 202 -18.29 -0.93 11.46
C TYR A 202 -18.67 -0.92 12.95
N LYS A 203 -17.67 -0.79 13.84
CA LYS A 203 -17.87 -0.67 15.30
C LYS A 203 -18.69 0.57 15.67
N ASN A 204 -18.55 1.65 14.90
CA ASN A 204 -19.33 2.88 15.06
C ASN A 204 -20.75 2.81 14.49
N GLY A 205 -21.20 1.61 14.06
CA GLY A 205 -22.58 1.37 13.63
C GLY A 205 -22.83 1.58 12.13
N VAL A 206 -21.81 1.91 11.34
CA VAL A 206 -21.95 2.04 9.89
C VAL A 206 -22.13 0.65 9.27
N ARG A 207 -23.18 0.50 8.45
CA ARG A 207 -23.53 -0.74 7.73
C ARG A 207 -23.54 -0.61 6.22
N ASN A 208 -23.38 0.61 5.71
CA ASN A 208 -23.08 0.84 4.30
C ASN A 208 -21.80 1.68 4.23
N TYR A 209 -20.72 1.09 3.72
CA TYR A 209 -19.42 1.74 3.64
C TYR A 209 -18.91 1.77 2.20
N CYS A 210 -18.73 2.97 1.65
CA CYS A 210 -18.38 3.21 0.25
C CYS A 210 -19.30 2.49 -0.76
N GLY A 211 -20.58 2.29 -0.42
CA GLY A 211 -21.55 1.58 -1.25
C GLY A 211 -21.64 0.07 -0.99
N ASN A 212 -20.81 -0.47 -0.09
CA ASN A 212 -20.86 -1.88 0.31
C ASN A 212 -21.79 -2.07 1.50
N ALA A 213 -22.81 -2.92 1.36
CA ALA A 213 -23.63 -3.35 2.49
C ALA A 213 -22.85 -4.37 3.34
N LEU A 214 -22.63 -4.03 4.61
CA LEU A 214 -21.92 -4.86 5.57
C LEU A 214 -22.94 -5.68 6.38
N PRO A 215 -22.81 -7.01 6.45
CA PRO A 215 -23.71 -7.84 7.25
C PRO A 215 -23.55 -7.52 8.74
N ASP A 216 -24.61 -7.76 9.51
CA ASP A 216 -24.54 -7.71 10.96
C ASP A 216 -23.72 -8.88 11.52
N GLY A 217 -23.24 -8.71 12.75
CA GLY A 217 -22.48 -9.73 13.47
C GLY A 217 -21.00 -9.86 13.10
N LEU A 218 -20.46 -9.01 12.22
CA LEU A 218 -19.01 -8.98 11.96
C LEU A 218 -18.23 -8.65 13.24
N VAL A 219 -17.12 -9.35 13.45
CA VAL A 219 -16.20 -9.12 14.58
C VAL A 219 -14.82 -8.65 14.08
N LYS A 220 -14.01 -8.08 14.98
CA LYS A 220 -12.68 -7.57 14.65
C LYS A 220 -11.81 -8.71 14.10
N ASN A 221 -11.04 -8.40 13.06
CA ASN A 221 -10.12 -9.30 12.36
C ASN A 221 -10.78 -10.45 11.61
N GLN A 222 -12.11 -10.45 11.45
CA GLN A 222 -12.83 -11.46 10.67
C GLN A 222 -12.54 -11.32 9.17
N LYS A 223 -12.32 -12.45 8.48
CA LYS A 223 -12.28 -12.50 7.00
C LYS A 223 -13.64 -12.17 6.40
N LEU A 224 -13.66 -11.27 5.42
CA LEU A 224 -14.87 -10.93 4.68
C LEU A 224 -15.29 -12.08 3.75
N PRO A 225 -16.60 -12.26 3.49
CA PRO A 225 -17.08 -13.23 2.51
C PRO A 225 -16.54 -12.97 1.10
N GLU A 226 -16.40 -11.69 0.73
CA GLU A 226 -15.84 -11.22 -0.54
C GLU A 226 -14.99 -9.98 -0.29
N ASN A 227 -13.96 -9.79 -1.11
CA ASN A 227 -13.13 -8.59 -1.07
C ASN A 227 -13.96 -7.37 -1.48
N ILE A 228 -13.84 -6.27 -0.73
CA ILE A 228 -14.59 -5.05 -1.00
C ILE A 228 -13.66 -3.90 -1.35
N LEU A 229 -14.15 -2.99 -2.19
CA LEU A 229 -13.52 -1.72 -2.51
C LEU A 229 -14.06 -0.63 -1.60
N THR A 230 -13.18 0.09 -0.93
CA THR A 230 -13.53 1.26 -0.10
C THR A 230 -12.71 2.47 -0.55
N PRO A 231 -12.96 2.99 -1.77
CA PRO A 231 -12.11 4.01 -2.35
C PRO A 231 -12.15 5.31 -1.55
N THR A 232 -11.06 6.06 -1.63
CA THR A 232 -10.91 7.39 -1.04
C THR A 232 -10.52 8.41 -2.09
N THR A 233 -10.89 9.67 -1.89
CA THR A 233 -10.36 10.77 -2.72
C THR A 233 -9.00 11.20 -2.21
N LYS A 234 -8.07 11.46 -3.13
CA LYS A 234 -6.76 12.04 -2.81
C LYS A 234 -6.91 13.54 -2.52
N ALA A 235 -7.13 13.91 -1.26
CA ALA A 235 -7.22 15.32 -0.84
C ALA A 235 -5.91 15.78 -0.18
N ALA A 236 -5.69 17.10 -0.09
CA ALA A 236 -4.46 17.66 0.46
C ALA A 236 -4.29 17.39 1.97
N ASP A 237 -5.39 17.33 2.72
CA ASP A 237 -5.35 17.27 4.19
C ASP A 237 -5.62 15.87 4.76
N HIS A 238 -6.58 15.12 4.18
CA HIS A 238 -6.88 13.75 4.59
C HIS A 238 -7.70 13.00 3.53
N ASP A 239 -7.48 11.69 3.41
CA ASP A 239 -8.24 10.85 2.49
C ASP A 239 -9.69 10.68 2.95
N VAL A 240 -10.64 10.98 2.07
CA VAL A 240 -12.08 10.93 2.37
C VAL A 240 -12.72 9.72 1.67
N PRO A 241 -13.38 8.81 2.40
CA PRO A 241 -14.12 7.70 1.79
C PRO A 241 -15.18 8.20 0.81
N VAL A 242 -15.27 7.56 -0.35
CA VAL A 242 -16.18 7.96 -1.43
C VAL A 242 -16.86 6.74 -2.04
N THR A 243 -18.08 6.90 -2.53
CA THR A 243 -18.80 5.83 -3.25
C THR A 243 -18.47 5.83 -4.75
N PRO A 244 -18.64 4.69 -5.46
CA PRO A 244 -18.51 4.63 -6.91
C PRO A 244 -19.32 5.71 -7.65
N GLN A 245 -20.56 5.95 -7.19
CA GLN A 245 -21.47 6.92 -7.80
C GLN A 245 -20.95 8.35 -7.63
N GLU A 246 -20.44 8.69 -6.44
CA GLU A 246 -19.86 10.02 -6.18
C GLU A 246 -18.59 10.27 -6.98
N ILE A 247 -17.74 9.26 -7.18
CA ILE A 247 -16.53 9.38 -8.02
C ILE A 247 -16.90 9.88 -9.42
N VAL A 248 -17.91 9.27 -10.04
CA VAL A 248 -18.37 9.63 -11.39
C VAL A 248 -19.09 10.99 -11.38
N GLN A 249 -19.98 11.22 -10.40
CA GLN A 249 -20.74 12.48 -10.31
C GLN A 249 -19.85 13.70 -10.09
N ARG A 250 -18.76 13.55 -9.34
CA ARG A 250 -17.78 14.61 -9.08
C ARG A 250 -16.78 14.78 -10.23
N GLY A 251 -16.85 13.96 -11.28
CA GLY A 251 -15.95 14.03 -12.43
C GLY A 251 -14.52 13.60 -12.10
N LEU A 252 -14.31 12.84 -11.02
CA LEU A 252 -12.98 12.34 -10.63
C LEU A 252 -12.48 11.29 -11.60
N MET A 253 -13.40 10.46 -12.12
CA MET A 253 -13.14 9.47 -13.16
C MET A 253 -14.37 9.33 -14.05
N THR A 254 -14.18 8.88 -15.30
CA THR A 254 -15.30 8.41 -16.11
C THR A 254 -15.82 7.08 -15.56
N GLN A 255 -17.05 6.72 -15.92
CA GLN A 255 -17.63 5.43 -15.51
C GLN A 255 -16.79 4.24 -16.02
N ASP A 256 -16.31 4.32 -17.26
CA ASP A 256 -15.50 3.25 -17.87
C ASP A 256 -14.12 3.14 -17.21
N ASP A 257 -13.45 4.27 -16.97
CA ASP A 257 -12.15 4.29 -16.27
C ASP A 257 -12.29 3.72 -14.85
N TYR A 258 -13.35 4.10 -14.13
CA TYR A 258 -13.60 3.58 -12.79
C TYR A 258 -13.85 2.09 -12.81
N PHE A 259 -14.68 1.59 -13.74
CA PHE A 259 -14.97 0.17 -13.87
C PHE A 259 -13.71 -0.64 -14.20
N GLU A 260 -12.87 -0.15 -15.11
CA GLU A 260 -11.60 -0.81 -15.46
C GLU A 260 -10.63 -0.84 -14.26
N ALA A 261 -10.38 0.32 -13.64
CA ALA A 261 -9.44 0.42 -12.50
C ALA A 261 -9.91 -0.37 -11.28
N SER A 262 -11.22 -0.34 -10.95
CA SER A 262 -11.79 -1.13 -9.84
C SER A 262 -11.69 -2.63 -10.08
N THR A 263 -11.94 -3.09 -11.31
CA THR A 263 -11.80 -4.50 -11.69
C THR A 263 -10.35 -4.97 -11.58
N LYS A 264 -9.41 -4.14 -12.05
CA LYS A 264 -7.97 -4.39 -11.92
C LYS A 264 -7.54 -4.43 -10.46
N ALA A 265 -7.97 -3.48 -9.63
CA ALA A 265 -7.67 -3.43 -8.19
C ALA A 265 -8.12 -4.71 -7.47
N LEU A 266 -9.36 -5.17 -7.69
CA LEU A 266 -9.86 -6.42 -7.10
C LEU A 266 -9.08 -7.65 -7.58
N SER A 267 -8.73 -7.69 -8.87
CA SER A 267 -7.95 -8.80 -9.45
C SER A 267 -6.52 -8.85 -8.91
N LEU A 268 -5.86 -7.69 -8.80
CA LEU A 268 -4.54 -7.55 -8.18
C LEU A 268 -4.57 -8.01 -6.72
N PHE A 269 -5.60 -7.64 -5.97
CA PHE A 269 -5.72 -8.01 -4.57
C PHE A 269 -5.96 -9.50 -4.39
N GLN A 270 -6.84 -10.09 -5.21
CA GLN A 270 -7.08 -11.53 -5.18
C GLN A 270 -5.82 -12.34 -5.53
N TYR A 271 -5.07 -11.93 -6.56
CA TYR A 271 -3.80 -12.58 -6.90
C TYR A 271 -2.76 -12.38 -5.79
N GLY A 272 -2.66 -11.17 -5.25
CA GLY A 272 -1.77 -10.87 -4.11
C GLY A 272 -2.08 -11.71 -2.87
N GLN A 273 -3.37 -11.92 -2.57
CA GLN A 273 -3.80 -12.80 -1.47
C GLN A 273 -3.39 -14.26 -1.70
N GLN A 274 -3.52 -14.76 -2.93
CA GLN A 274 -3.10 -16.12 -3.27
C GLN A 274 -1.59 -16.28 -3.04
N VAL A 275 -0.78 -15.43 -3.66
CA VAL A 275 0.68 -15.50 -3.59
C VAL A 275 1.17 -15.29 -2.15
N ALA A 276 0.62 -14.32 -1.42
CA ALA A 276 0.95 -14.11 -0.01
C ALA A 276 0.68 -15.36 0.82
N LEU A 277 -0.48 -16.00 0.64
CA LEU A 277 -0.87 -17.20 1.38
C LEU A 277 0.04 -18.38 1.06
N GLU A 278 0.36 -18.61 -0.21
CA GLU A 278 1.36 -19.60 -0.65
C GLU A 278 2.72 -19.36 0.00
N HIS A 279 3.03 -18.10 0.33
CA HIS A 279 4.28 -17.69 0.92
C HIS A 279 4.26 -17.60 2.46
N GLY A 280 3.15 -17.94 3.12
CA GLY A 280 3.01 -17.96 4.58
C GLY A 280 2.49 -16.65 5.20
N LEU A 281 1.94 -15.75 4.38
CA LEU A 281 1.41 -14.45 4.78
C LEU A 281 -0.06 -14.30 4.41
N ILE A 282 -0.78 -13.43 5.11
CA ILE A 282 -2.11 -13.00 4.73
C ILE A 282 -2.03 -11.55 4.28
N LEU A 283 -2.40 -11.27 3.02
CA LEU A 283 -2.62 -9.91 2.53
C LEU A 283 -4.03 -9.46 2.96
N VAL A 284 -4.07 -8.50 3.89
CA VAL A 284 -5.27 -8.16 4.66
C VAL A 284 -6.10 -7.06 4.00
N ASP A 285 -5.42 -5.98 3.64
CA ASP A 285 -5.89 -4.87 2.85
C ASP A 285 -4.70 -4.20 2.15
N THR A 286 -4.99 -3.46 1.08
CA THR A 286 -3.97 -2.72 0.33
C THR A 286 -4.60 -1.55 -0.41
N LYS A 287 -3.76 -0.63 -0.88
CA LYS A 287 -4.14 0.56 -1.63
C LYS A 287 -3.46 0.56 -2.99
N TYR A 288 -4.23 0.73 -4.06
CA TYR A 288 -3.70 0.94 -5.40
C TYR A 288 -3.93 2.37 -5.88
N GLU A 289 -3.04 2.85 -6.72
CA GLU A 289 -3.24 4.03 -7.54
C GLU A 289 -3.10 3.66 -9.01
N PHE A 290 -3.86 4.34 -9.86
CA PHE A 290 -3.83 4.16 -11.30
C PHE A 290 -3.67 5.52 -11.97
N GLY A 291 -3.07 5.52 -13.16
CA GLY A 291 -3.01 6.69 -14.02
C GLY A 291 -3.31 6.33 -15.46
N LYS A 292 -3.70 7.33 -16.25
CA LYS A 292 -3.96 7.20 -17.67
C LYS A 292 -2.74 7.63 -18.47
N GLY A 293 -2.20 6.72 -19.28
CA GLY A 293 -1.13 7.00 -20.23
C GLY A 293 -1.59 7.95 -21.33
N SER A 294 -0.63 8.52 -22.07
CA SER A 294 -0.92 9.43 -23.20
C SER A 294 -1.68 8.76 -24.34
N ASP A 295 -1.60 7.43 -24.44
CA ASP A 295 -2.35 6.57 -25.37
C ASP A 295 -3.75 6.20 -24.85
N GLY A 296 -4.13 6.65 -23.65
CA GLY A 296 -5.38 6.32 -23.00
C GLY A 296 -5.35 5.05 -22.15
N THR A 297 -4.23 4.33 -22.08
CA THR A 297 -4.13 3.08 -21.31
C THR A 297 -4.16 3.34 -19.80
N VAL A 298 -4.96 2.58 -19.05
CA VAL A 298 -4.91 2.59 -17.58
C VAL A 298 -3.71 1.77 -17.08
N LEU A 299 -2.76 2.46 -16.45
CA LEU A 299 -1.53 1.92 -15.91
C LEU A 299 -1.61 1.85 -14.38
N LEU A 300 -1.13 0.73 -13.81
CA LEU A 300 -0.82 0.64 -12.39
C LEU A 300 0.41 1.49 -12.08
N ILE A 301 0.33 2.32 -11.05
CA ILE A 301 1.38 3.26 -10.66
C ILE A 301 1.67 3.13 -9.16
N ASP A 302 2.45 4.06 -8.63
CA ASP A 302 2.76 4.16 -7.21
C ASP A 302 3.56 2.94 -6.70
N GLU A 303 3.25 2.42 -5.52
CA GLU A 303 3.83 1.20 -4.97
C GLU A 303 2.77 0.10 -4.83
N VAL A 304 3.20 -1.16 -4.83
CA VAL A 304 2.27 -2.31 -4.87
C VAL A 304 2.63 -3.31 -3.79
N HIS A 305 1.66 -3.62 -2.93
CA HIS A 305 1.71 -4.74 -1.97
C HIS A 305 2.92 -4.67 -1.01
N THR A 306 3.40 -3.47 -0.73
CA THR A 306 4.47 -3.18 0.22
C THR A 306 3.95 -3.13 1.67
N PRO A 307 4.82 -3.18 2.69
CA PRO A 307 4.43 -2.94 4.08
C PRO A 307 3.87 -1.53 4.37
N ASP A 308 4.14 -0.55 3.49
CA ASP A 308 3.63 0.83 3.66
C ASP A 308 2.23 1.00 3.04
N SER A 309 1.95 0.29 1.94
CA SER A 309 0.67 0.33 1.23
C SER A 309 -0.33 -0.74 1.69
N SER A 310 0.14 -1.74 2.45
CA SER A 310 -0.62 -2.96 2.74
C SER A 310 -0.40 -3.49 4.14
N ARG A 311 -1.44 -4.11 4.70
CA ARG A 311 -1.34 -4.90 5.93
C ARG A 311 -1.06 -6.36 5.63
N TYR A 312 -0.07 -6.91 6.32
CA TYR A 312 0.27 -8.31 6.27
C TYR A 312 0.25 -8.94 7.65
N TRP A 313 -0.39 -10.11 7.74
CA TRP A 313 -0.33 -10.97 8.90
C TRP A 313 0.47 -12.25 8.62
N ILE A 314 0.99 -12.86 9.68
CA ILE A 314 1.54 -14.20 9.62
C ILE A 314 0.36 -15.18 9.51
N ALA A 315 0.34 -15.97 8.43
CA ALA A 315 -0.81 -16.84 8.13
C ALA A 315 -1.06 -17.86 9.25
N ASP A 316 0.03 -18.42 9.77
CA ASP A 316 0.02 -19.47 10.78
C ASP A 316 -0.62 -19.09 12.10
N SER A 317 -0.48 -17.84 12.52
CA SER A 317 -1.01 -17.41 13.82
C SER A 317 -2.43 -16.89 13.74
N TYR A 318 -2.98 -16.66 12.54
CA TYR A 318 -4.25 -15.98 12.38
C TYR A 318 -5.42 -16.72 13.03
N GLU A 319 -5.62 -18.00 12.72
CA GLU A 319 -6.82 -18.73 13.18
C GLU A 319 -6.87 -18.83 14.71
N GLU A 320 -5.77 -19.27 15.33
CA GLU A 320 -5.69 -19.40 16.79
C GLU A 320 -5.92 -18.06 17.50
N ARG A 321 -5.34 -16.98 16.96
CA ARG A 321 -5.47 -15.64 17.55
C ARG A 321 -6.86 -15.08 17.34
N PHE A 322 -7.47 -15.31 16.19
CA PHE A 322 -8.84 -14.92 15.90
C PHE A 322 -9.84 -15.61 16.84
N GLU A 323 -9.73 -16.93 17.03
CA GLU A 323 -10.55 -17.70 17.98
C GLU A 323 -10.41 -17.20 19.41
N LYS A 324 -9.20 -16.77 19.80
CA LYS A 324 -8.90 -16.18 21.12
C LYS A 324 -9.21 -14.69 21.23
N SER A 325 -9.76 -14.06 20.18
CA SER A 325 -10.01 -12.61 20.12
C SER A 325 -8.76 -11.75 20.37
N LEU A 326 -7.59 -12.21 19.91
CA LEU A 326 -6.30 -11.52 19.97
C LEU A 326 -6.02 -10.81 18.63
N GLU A 327 -5.17 -9.78 18.67
CA GLU A 327 -4.66 -9.16 17.44
C GLU A 327 -3.76 -10.13 16.68
N PRO A 328 -3.92 -10.31 15.35
CA PRO A 328 -3.02 -11.10 14.54
C PRO A 328 -1.58 -10.61 14.61
N ASP A 329 -0.62 -11.52 14.44
CA ASP A 329 0.78 -11.11 14.34
C ASP A 329 0.99 -10.42 12.99
N ASN A 330 1.33 -9.14 13.05
CA ASN A 330 1.53 -8.27 11.90
C ASN A 330 3.02 -8.01 11.65
N ILE A 331 3.34 -7.66 10.40
CA ILE A 331 4.69 -7.25 9.97
C ILE A 331 4.80 -5.73 9.81
N ASP A 332 3.66 -5.03 9.80
CA ASP A 332 3.60 -3.61 9.51
C ASP A 332 4.08 -2.71 10.68
N LYS A 333 3.94 -1.41 10.48
CA LYS A 333 4.40 -0.35 11.38
C LYS A 333 3.51 -0.08 12.60
N GLU A 334 2.51 -0.91 12.89
CA GLU A 334 1.58 -0.64 13.99
C GLU A 334 2.28 -0.58 15.35
N PHE A 335 3.31 -1.40 15.59
CA PHE A 335 4.06 -1.34 16.86
C PHE A 335 4.84 -0.03 17.04
N LEU A 336 5.34 0.58 15.95
CA LEU A 336 5.94 1.91 16.00
C LEU A 336 4.88 2.96 16.38
N ARG A 337 3.68 2.88 15.80
CA ARG A 337 2.56 3.78 16.12
C ARG A 337 2.14 3.67 17.58
N LEU A 338 2.03 2.45 18.10
CA LEU A 338 1.67 2.21 19.50
C LEU A 338 2.73 2.79 20.44
N TRP A 339 4.02 2.56 20.15
CA TRP A 339 5.10 3.15 20.94
C TRP A 339 4.97 4.68 21.03
N PHE A 340 4.79 5.38 19.91
CA PHE A 340 4.60 6.85 19.96
C PHE A 340 3.34 7.25 20.73
N LYS A 341 2.20 6.58 20.56
CA LYS A 341 0.98 6.87 21.32
C LYS A 341 1.15 6.68 22.83
N ASP A 342 1.98 5.73 23.25
CA ASP A 342 2.22 5.44 24.66
C ASP A 342 3.24 6.40 25.30
N HIS A 343 4.03 7.13 24.51
CA HIS A 343 5.14 7.96 24.98
C HIS A 343 4.98 9.46 24.68
N CYS A 344 4.01 9.85 23.85
CA CYS A 344 3.70 11.25 23.52
C CYS A 344 2.26 11.40 22.98
N ASN A 345 1.79 12.63 22.81
CA ASN A 345 0.64 12.92 21.96
C ASN A 345 1.13 13.26 20.54
N PRO A 346 1.15 12.30 19.59
CA PRO A 346 1.79 12.52 18.30
C PRO A 346 1.09 13.58 17.42
N TYR A 347 -0.16 13.91 17.75
CA TYR A 347 -0.96 14.89 17.02
C TYR A 347 -0.80 16.33 17.54
N GLU A 348 -0.44 16.50 18.81
CA GLU A 348 -0.40 17.81 19.47
C GLU A 348 1.00 18.24 19.91
N ASP A 349 1.86 17.29 20.26
CA ASP A 349 3.19 17.61 20.79
C ASP A 349 4.07 18.21 19.70
N GLU A 350 4.67 19.36 19.96
CA GLU A 350 5.54 20.06 18.99
C GLU A 350 6.77 19.22 18.62
N VAL A 351 7.38 18.57 19.61
CA VAL A 351 8.55 17.71 19.46
C VAL A 351 8.20 16.29 19.88
N LEU A 352 8.48 15.33 19.00
CA LEU A 352 8.31 13.91 19.31
C LEU A 352 9.59 13.34 19.93
N PRO A 353 9.51 12.36 20.83
CA PRO A 353 10.69 11.62 21.28
C PRO A 353 11.29 10.83 20.11
N ASP A 354 12.61 10.64 20.11
CA ASP A 354 13.26 9.79 19.12
C ASP A 354 12.83 8.33 19.30
N ALA A 355 12.57 7.64 18.19
CA ALA A 355 12.29 6.21 18.21
C ALA A 355 13.53 5.43 18.72
N PRO A 356 13.39 4.50 19.69
CA PRO A 356 14.50 3.71 20.19
C PRO A 356 15.18 2.92 19.06
N GLU A 357 16.51 2.77 19.12
CA GLU A 357 17.29 2.05 18.09
C GLU A 357 16.78 0.61 17.88
N GLU A 358 16.36 -0.05 18.96
CA GLU A 358 15.78 -1.40 18.93
C GLU A 358 14.48 -1.44 18.13
N LEU A 359 13.64 -0.42 18.28
CA LEU A 359 12.38 -0.28 17.56
C LEU A 359 12.62 -0.03 16.07
N VAL A 360 13.59 0.83 15.75
CA VAL A 360 14.03 1.12 14.37
C VAL A 360 14.61 -0.14 13.71
N SER A 361 15.46 -0.87 14.43
CA SER A 361 16.12 -2.07 13.91
C SER A 361 15.14 -3.23 13.71
N GLU A 362 14.20 -3.42 14.64
CA GLU A 362 13.12 -4.41 14.51
C GLU A 362 12.21 -4.09 13.32
N LEU A 363 11.91 -2.81 13.08
CA LEU A 363 11.13 -2.40 11.91
C LEU A 363 11.88 -2.66 10.60
N ALA A 364 13.17 -2.33 10.53
CA ALA A 364 13.98 -2.66 9.37
C ALA A 364 14.01 -4.17 9.10
N TRP A 365 14.16 -4.99 10.14
CA TRP A 365 14.10 -6.44 10.03
C TRP A 365 12.75 -6.91 9.49
N ARG A 366 11.63 -6.42 10.03
CA ARG A 366 10.28 -6.77 9.57
C ARG A 366 10.06 -6.47 8.08
N TYR A 367 10.57 -5.33 7.60
CA TYR A 367 10.50 -4.96 6.19
C TYR A 367 11.31 -5.94 5.34
N ILE A 368 12.54 -6.25 5.74
CA ILE A 368 13.39 -7.24 5.07
C ILE A 368 12.73 -8.62 5.07
N PHE A 369 12.20 -9.06 6.21
CA PHE A 369 11.50 -10.32 6.36
C PHE A 369 10.31 -10.42 5.41
N LEU A 370 9.49 -9.36 5.29
CA LEU A 370 8.38 -9.35 4.34
C LEU A 370 8.88 -9.49 2.90
N TYR A 371 9.90 -8.72 2.51
CA TYR A 371 10.51 -8.84 1.19
C TYR A 371 10.99 -10.27 0.93
N GLU A 372 11.78 -10.85 1.84
CA GLU A 372 12.33 -12.19 1.66
C GLU A 372 11.24 -13.26 1.62
N THR A 373 10.20 -13.10 2.42
CA THR A 373 9.07 -14.02 2.48
C THR A 373 8.24 -13.98 1.21
N ILE A 374 7.92 -12.76 0.73
CA ILE A 374 7.03 -12.58 -0.42
C ILE A 374 7.74 -12.83 -1.75
N THR A 375 9.00 -12.46 -1.90
CA THR A 375 9.76 -12.64 -3.14
C THR A 375 10.47 -13.99 -3.21
N LYS A 376 10.50 -14.74 -2.10
CA LYS A 376 11.33 -15.95 -1.91
C LYS A 376 12.80 -15.74 -2.26
N SER A 377 13.27 -14.50 -2.17
CA SER A 377 14.62 -14.08 -2.52
C SER A 377 15.31 -13.45 -1.32
N LYS A 378 16.60 -13.74 -1.12
CA LYS A 378 17.38 -13.15 -0.02
C LYS A 378 17.58 -11.65 -0.28
N PHE A 379 17.37 -10.83 0.74
CA PHE A 379 17.59 -9.39 0.66
C PHE A 379 19.08 -9.08 0.66
N GLU A 380 19.51 -8.35 -0.36
CA GLU A 380 20.89 -7.95 -0.54
C GLU A 380 21.13 -6.57 0.06
N MET A 381 21.80 -6.54 1.22
CA MET A 381 22.26 -5.30 1.84
C MET A 381 23.50 -4.78 1.11
N PRO A 382 23.47 -3.57 0.51
CA PRO A 382 24.62 -3.03 -0.19
C PRO A 382 25.80 -2.80 0.76
N MET A 383 26.89 -3.56 0.57
CA MET A 383 28.14 -3.39 1.34
C MET A 383 29.08 -2.35 0.72
N THR A 384 28.54 -1.36 0.01
CA THR A 384 29.36 -0.36 -0.69
C THR A 384 29.90 0.69 0.27
N LYS A 385 31.14 1.14 0.02
CA LYS A 385 31.74 2.31 0.68
C LYS A 385 31.31 3.63 0.04
N GLU A 386 30.71 3.58 -1.15
CA GLU A 386 30.18 4.75 -1.83
C GLU A 386 28.97 5.29 -1.06
N HIS A 387 28.92 6.60 -0.86
CA HIS A 387 27.79 7.25 -0.22
C HIS A 387 26.53 7.06 -1.08
N ILE A 388 25.39 6.75 -0.46
CA ILE A 388 24.16 6.37 -1.17
C ILE A 388 23.69 7.43 -2.16
N HIS A 389 23.90 8.71 -1.86
CA HIS A 389 23.55 9.82 -2.76
C HIS A 389 24.38 9.80 -4.05
N ASP A 390 25.68 9.52 -3.95
CA ASP A 390 26.58 9.50 -5.11
C ASP A 390 26.24 8.31 -6.01
N ARG A 391 26.00 7.15 -5.41
CA ARG A 391 25.53 5.94 -6.08
C ARG A 391 24.27 6.20 -6.88
N ILE A 392 23.24 6.77 -6.23
CA ILE A 392 21.96 7.07 -6.87
C ILE A 392 22.15 8.10 -7.99
N SER A 393 22.86 9.20 -7.74
CA SER A 393 23.08 10.25 -8.74
C SER A 393 23.77 9.71 -10.00
N ARG A 394 24.82 8.90 -9.83
CA ARG A 394 25.54 8.26 -10.93
C ARG A 394 24.64 7.31 -11.72
N ASN A 395 23.94 6.42 -11.02
CA ASN A 395 23.06 5.43 -11.65
C ASN A 395 21.90 6.08 -12.42
N VAL A 396 21.25 7.09 -11.84
CA VAL A 396 20.15 7.82 -12.48
C VAL A 396 20.64 8.62 -13.69
N SER A 397 21.77 9.32 -13.57
CA SER A 397 22.35 10.09 -14.68
C SER A 397 22.68 9.19 -15.88
N GLN A 398 23.26 8.02 -15.63
CA GLN A 398 23.57 7.03 -16.68
C GLN A 398 22.30 6.46 -17.32
N ALA A 399 21.25 6.21 -16.54
CA ALA A 399 20.01 5.67 -17.07
C ALA A 399 19.24 6.69 -17.92
N LEU A 400 19.16 7.94 -17.47
CA LEU A 400 18.47 9.00 -18.21
C LEU A 400 19.18 9.37 -19.51
N SER A 401 20.51 9.23 -19.60
CA SER A 401 21.23 9.48 -20.87
C SER A 401 21.01 8.38 -21.90
N SER A 402 20.45 7.23 -21.49
CA SER A 402 20.15 6.08 -22.35
C SER A 402 18.67 6.00 -22.76
N LEU A 403 17.82 6.88 -22.22
CA LEU A 403 16.39 7.00 -22.51
C LEU A 403 16.14 8.22 -23.41
#